data_AF-A0A918AHV2-F1
#
_entry.id   AF-A0A918AHV2-F1
#
_cell.length_a   1.000
_cell.length_b   1.000
_cell.length_c   1.000
_cell.angle_alpha   90.00
_cell.angle_beta   90.00
_cell.angle_gamma   90.00
#
_symmetry.space_group_name_H-M   'P 1'
#
loop_
_entity.id
_entity.type
_entity.pdbx_description
1 polymer ?
#
loop_
_entity_poly.entity_id
_entity_poly.type
_entity_poly.pdbx_seq_one_letter_code
_entity_poly.pdbx_strand_id
1 'polypeptide(L)'
;MRPARTVLEQLIRERRMTMEEFADYAETFARNHGEVGTLSKRHLHRLATGQRGDGKPLGEVRPATARLLEKIFNLTIEELLAPPSEHNVEDDPDTELRQRLHAAVPSMPRSLNSCVGSCLRSAGSIGSWVL
;
A
#
# COMPACT_ATOMS: atom_id res chain seq x y z
N MET A 1 1.77 -3.34 7.35
CA MET A 1 2.29 -2.11 6.71
C MET A 1 1.42 -1.84 5.48
N ARG A 2 0.95 -0.61 5.22
CA ARG A 2 0.14 -0.34 4.01
C ARG A 2 1.02 -0.44 2.76
N PRO A 3 0.57 -1.06 1.66
CA PRO A 3 1.33 -1.10 0.42
C PRO A 3 1.61 0.32 -0.07
N ALA A 4 2.81 0.53 -0.64
CA ALA A 4 3.15 1.79 -1.29
C ALA A 4 2.25 1.97 -2.52
N ARG A 5 1.82 3.21 -2.78
CA ARG A 5 0.93 3.51 -3.91
C ARG A 5 1.69 3.92 -5.16
N THR A 6 2.91 4.42 -5.00
CA THR A 6 3.80 4.83 -6.08
C THR A 6 5.21 4.32 -5.84
N VAL A 7 5.99 4.19 -6.91
CA VAL A 7 7.43 3.85 -6.82
C VAL A 7 8.18 4.90 -5.99
N LEU A 8 7.81 6.18 -6.10
CA LEU A 8 8.38 7.25 -5.25
C LEU A 8 8.21 6.95 -3.76
N GLU A 9 7.00 6.54 -3.34
CA GLU A 9 6.74 6.19 -1.93
C GLU A 9 7.57 4.98 -1.49
N GLN A 10 7.72 3.99 -2.37
CA GLN A 10 8.54 2.81 -2.11
C GLN A 10 10.02 3.20 -1.91
N LEU A 11 10.62 3.96 -2.83
CA LEU A 11 12.03 4.35 -2.77
C LEU A 11 12.37 5.19 -1.54
N ILE A 12 11.45 6.03 -1.07
CA ILE A 12 11.64 6.81 0.17
C ILE A 12 11.66 5.88 1.39
N ARG A 13 10.79 4.87 1.43
CA ARG A 13 10.75 3.88 2.51
C ARG A 13 11.99 3.00 2.53
N GLU A 14 12.49 2.59 1.36
CA GLU A 14 13.73 1.80 1.24
C GLU A 14 14.94 2.55 1.79
N ARG A 15 14.98 3.88 1.60
CA ARG A 15 15.99 4.76 2.19
C ARG A 15 15.81 5.01 3.69
N ARG A 16 14.77 4.44 4.31
CA ARG A 16 14.38 4.65 5.72
C ARG A 16 14.18 6.12 6.09
N MET A 17 13.74 6.94 5.13
CA MET A 17 13.46 8.36 5.33
C MET A 17 11.96 8.60 5.47
N THR A 18 11.61 9.62 6.23
CA THR A 18 10.26 10.18 6.25
C THR A 18 10.06 11.13 5.06
N MET A 19 8.79 11.43 4.74
CA MET A 19 8.46 12.39 3.69
C MET A 19 8.98 13.81 3.97
N GLU A 20 9.17 14.15 5.24
CA GLU A 20 9.71 15.44 5.67
C GLU A 20 11.22 15.49 5.46
N GLU A 21 11.94 14.48 5.95
CA GLU A 21 13.39 14.37 5.74
C GLU A 21 13.76 14.31 4.25
N PHE A 22 12.95 13.59 3.46
CA PHE A 22 13.19 13.55 2.01
C PHE A 22 12.91 14.90 1.34
N ALA A 23 11.93 15.67 1.81
CA ALA A 23 11.66 17.01 1.28
C ALA A 23 12.85 17.95 1.54
N ASP A 24 13.40 17.93 2.75
CA ASP A 24 14.58 18.73 3.12
C ASP A 24 15.84 18.31 2.33
N TYR A 25 16.01 16.99 2.14
CA TYR A 25 17.06 16.45 1.30
C TYR A 25 16.91 16.92 -0.16
N ALA A 26 15.72 16.83 -0.73
CA ALA A 26 15.45 17.23 -2.10
C ALA A 26 15.64 18.73 -2.31
N GLU A 27 15.28 19.56 -1.33
CA GLU A 27 15.54 21.01 -1.37
C GLU A 27 17.04 21.31 -1.37
N THR A 28 17.81 20.64 -0.52
CA THR A 28 19.27 20.78 -0.47
C THR A 28 19.90 20.32 -1.79
N PHE A 29 19.44 19.21 -2.35
CA PHE A 29 19.88 18.71 -3.65
C PHE A 29 19.56 19.72 -4.77
N ALA A 30 18.36 20.29 -4.79
CA ALA A 30 17.97 21.28 -5.78
C ALA A 30 18.90 22.51 -5.76
N ARG A 31 19.22 23.01 -4.56
CA ARG A 31 20.15 24.13 -4.38
C ARG A 31 21.55 23.81 -4.89
N ASN A 32 22.07 22.61 -4.59
CA ASN A 32 23.40 22.19 -5.02
C ASN A 32 23.51 21.98 -6.54
N HIS A 33 22.42 21.56 -7.18
CA HIS A 33 22.39 21.28 -8.62
C HIS A 33 21.83 22.45 -9.47
N GLY A 34 21.51 23.59 -8.85
CA GLY A 34 21.03 24.79 -9.54
C GLY A 34 19.60 24.67 -10.09
N GLU A 35 18.79 23.76 -9.56
CA GLU A 35 17.40 23.56 -10.00
C GLU A 35 16.42 24.41 -9.18
N VAL A 36 15.46 25.04 -9.85
CA VAL A 36 14.41 25.86 -9.20
C VAL A 36 13.23 24.96 -8.81
N GLY A 37 13.47 24.05 -7.87
CA GLY A 37 12.47 23.08 -7.40
C GLY A 37 12.38 23.06 -5.88
N THR A 38 11.42 23.78 -5.30
CA THR A 38 11.06 23.60 -3.89
C THR A 38 10.01 22.50 -3.75
N LEU A 39 10.39 21.38 -3.15
CA LEU A 39 9.50 20.27 -2.86
C LEU A 39 9.00 20.39 -1.41
N SER A 40 7.80 20.93 -1.23
CA SER A 40 7.18 20.90 0.11
C SER A 40 6.66 19.51 0.46
N LYS A 41 6.65 19.16 1.75
CA LYS A 41 6.04 17.92 2.29
C LYS A 41 4.62 17.67 1.75
N ARG A 42 3.81 18.73 1.63
CA ARG A 42 2.45 18.64 1.07
C ARG A 42 2.45 18.26 -0.41
N HIS A 43 3.37 18.82 -1.19
CA HIS A 43 3.52 18.46 -2.59
C HIS A 43 4.00 17.02 -2.72
N LEU A 44 5.02 16.64 -1.95
CA LEU A 44 5.57 15.29 -1.94
C LEU A 44 4.54 14.24 -1.55
N HIS A 45 3.75 14.48 -0.51
CA HIS A 45 2.69 13.57 -0.09
C HIS A 45 1.65 13.36 -1.20
N ARG A 46 1.31 14.41 -1.96
CA ARG A 46 0.41 14.28 -3.11
C ARG A 46 1.01 13.39 -4.19
N LEU A 47 2.29 13.59 -4.53
CA LEU A 47 3.01 12.74 -5.49
C LEU A 47 3.05 11.28 -5.03
N ALA A 48 3.44 11.04 -3.77
CA ALA A 48 3.55 9.71 -3.19
C ALA A 48 2.22 8.95 -3.19
N THR A 49 1.09 9.64 -2.98
CA THR A 49 -0.23 9.01 -2.98
C THR A 49 -0.86 8.85 -4.37
N GLY A 50 -0.27 9.43 -5.42
CA GLY A 50 -0.82 9.47 -6.78
C GLY A 50 -2.14 10.25 -6.91
N GLN A 51 -2.58 10.93 -5.86
CA GLN A 51 -3.89 11.57 -5.76
C GLN A 51 -3.75 13.03 -5.35
N ARG A 52 -4.60 13.89 -5.91
CA ARG A 52 -4.87 15.22 -5.34
C ARG A 52 -5.65 15.08 -4.03
N GLY A 53 -5.60 16.11 -3.19
CA GLY A 53 -6.39 16.18 -1.95
C GLY A 53 -7.90 15.99 -2.17
N ASP A 54 -8.38 16.20 -3.40
CA ASP A 54 -9.76 16.03 -3.82
C ASP A 54 -10.06 14.63 -4.42
N GLY A 55 -9.15 13.66 -4.28
CA GLY A 55 -9.30 12.29 -4.80
C GLY A 55 -9.12 12.12 -6.32
N LYS A 56 -8.89 13.22 -7.05
CA LYS A 56 -8.60 13.19 -8.50
C LYS A 56 -7.18 12.68 -8.80
N PRO A 57 -6.95 12.05 -9.97
CA PRO A 57 -5.62 11.67 -10.40
C PRO A 57 -4.69 12.89 -10.43
N LEU A 58 -3.41 12.64 -10.18
CA LEU A 58 -2.40 13.68 -10.21
C LEU A 58 -2.38 14.32 -11.61
N GLY A 59 -2.44 15.65 -11.67
CA GLY A 59 -2.24 16.38 -12.93
C GLY A 59 -0.76 16.47 -13.29
N GLU A 60 -0.46 17.17 -14.38
CA GLU A 60 0.92 17.38 -14.85
C GLU A 60 1.82 17.94 -13.74
N VAL A 61 2.93 17.23 -13.47
CA VAL A 61 3.95 17.67 -12.51
C VAL A 61 4.74 18.81 -13.13
N ARG A 62 5.10 19.80 -12.33
CA ARG A 62 5.91 20.92 -12.84
C ARG A 62 7.23 20.38 -13.37
N PRO A 63 7.69 20.81 -14.56
CA PRO A 63 8.88 20.25 -15.21
C PRO A 63 10.14 20.40 -14.36
N ALA A 64 10.25 21.46 -13.54
CA ALA A 64 11.36 21.62 -12.60
C ALA A 64 11.37 20.52 -11.51
N THR A 65 10.20 20.14 -11.00
CA THR A 65 10.06 19.08 -10.00
C THR A 65 10.32 17.71 -10.62
N ALA A 66 9.86 17.48 -11.85
CA ALA A 66 10.16 16.26 -12.59
C ALA A 66 11.67 16.08 -12.75
N ARG A 67 12.38 17.09 -13.30
CA ARG A 67 13.84 17.06 -13.47
C ARG A 67 14.60 16.80 -12.17
N LEU A 68 14.14 17.39 -11.07
CA LEU A 68 14.74 17.18 -9.75
C LEU A 68 14.62 15.72 -9.31
N LEU A 69 13.41 15.16 -9.36
CA LEU A 69 13.15 13.78 -8.95
C LEU A 69 13.86 12.78 -9.87
N GLU A 70 13.84 13.05 -11.18
CA GLU A 70 14.54 12.24 -12.18
C GLU A 70 16.05 12.22 -11.93
N LYS A 71 16.65 13.36 -11.53
CA LYS A 71 18.08 13.41 -11.13
C LYS A 71 18.38 12.68 -9.83
N ILE A 72 17.47 12.72 -8.85
CA ILE A 72 17.67 12.08 -7.53
C ILE A 72 17.58 10.55 -7.62
N PHE A 73 16.63 10.04 -8.41
CA PHE A 73 16.35 8.61 -8.51
C PHE A 73 16.85 7.95 -9.78
N ASN A 74 17.28 8.74 -10.77
CA ASN A 74 17.71 8.26 -12.09
C ASN A 74 16.62 7.42 -12.80
N LEU A 75 15.36 7.79 -12.57
CA LEU A 75 14.14 7.20 -13.13
C LEU A 75 13.27 8.33 -13.69
N THR A 76 12.46 8.06 -14.72
CA THR A 76 11.54 9.05 -15.29
C THR A 76 10.43 9.41 -14.32
N ILE A 77 9.84 10.61 -14.47
CA ILE A 77 8.70 11.01 -13.63
C ILE A 77 7.50 10.07 -13.78
N GLU A 78 7.31 9.48 -14.95
CA GLU A 78 6.25 8.50 -15.22
C GLU A 78 6.46 7.21 -14.42
N GLU A 79 7.68 6.69 -14.39
CA GLU A 79 8.05 5.51 -13.59
C GLU A 79 7.92 5.78 -12.08
N LEU A 80 8.34 6.97 -11.62
CA LEU A 80 8.26 7.33 -10.21
C LEU A 80 6.82 7.44 -9.69
N LEU A 81 5.90 7.86 -10.55
CA LEU A 81 4.47 8.02 -10.22
C LEU A 81 3.64 6.79 -10.56
N ALA A 82 4.20 5.82 -11.27
CA ALA A 82 3.56 4.55 -11.55
C ALA A 82 3.29 3.78 -10.25
N PRO A 83 2.25 2.92 -10.23
CA PRO A 83 2.09 1.96 -9.15
C PRO A 83 3.35 1.10 -9.05
N PRO A 84 3.82 0.78 -7.83
CA PRO A 84 4.96 -0.11 -7.67
C PRO A 84 4.58 -1.45 -8.27
N SER A 85 5.33 -1.87 -9.29
CA SER A 85 5.15 -3.21 -9.86
C SER A 85 5.44 -4.21 -8.75
N GLU A 86 4.58 -5.22 -8.60
CA GLU A 86 4.64 -6.24 -7.53
C GLU A 86 5.97 -7.03 -7.49
N HIS A 87 6.87 -6.79 -8.43
CA HIS A 87 8.13 -7.50 -8.67
C HIS A 87 9.33 -6.96 -7.87
N ASN A 88 9.14 -6.02 -6.95
CA ASN A 88 10.21 -5.56 -6.06
C ASN A 88 9.78 -5.54 -4.59
N VAL A 89 8.81 -6.40 -4.25
CA VAL A 89 8.79 -7.01 -2.92
C VAL A 89 9.78 -8.15 -3.05
N GLU A 90 11.06 -7.91 -2.74
CA GLU A 90 11.93 -9.02 -2.37
C GLU A 90 11.13 -9.89 -1.41
N ASP A 91 10.95 -11.15 -1.78
CA ASP A 91 10.33 -12.20 -0.99
C ASP A 91 10.57 -11.92 0.48
N ASP A 92 9.55 -11.47 1.21
CA ASP A 92 9.62 -11.43 2.66
C ASP A 92 9.61 -12.91 3.08
N PRO A 93 10.76 -13.54 3.39
CA PRO A 93 10.79 -14.96 3.68
C PRO A 93 10.00 -15.26 4.96
N ASP A 94 9.72 -14.24 5.76
CA ASP A 94 8.88 -14.30 6.95
C ASP A 94 7.41 -14.58 6.58
N THR A 95 6.93 -14.12 5.43
CA THR A 95 5.55 -14.39 4.99
C THR A 95 5.37 -15.84 4.53
N GLU A 96 6.32 -16.39 3.76
CA GLU A 96 6.33 -17.81 3.36
C GLU A 96 6.56 -18.73 4.58
N LEU A 97 7.48 -18.37 5.50
CA LEU A 97 7.73 -19.13 6.73
C LEU A 97 6.49 -19.13 7.65
N ARG A 98 5.80 -17.98 7.77
CA ARG A 98 4.51 -17.90 8.50
C ARG A 98 3.42 -18.73 7.84
N GLN A 99 3.32 -18.72 6.51
CA GLN A 99 2.35 -19.56 5.81
C GLN A 99 2.63 -21.06 6.02
N ARG A 100 3.91 -21.47 6.00
CA ARG A 100 4.30 -22.85 6.32
C ARG A 100 4.06 -23.22 7.77
N LEU A 101 4.32 -22.31 8.72
CA LEU A 101 4.05 -22.54 10.14
C LEU A 101 2.55 -22.61 10.43
N HIS A 102 1.72 -21.78 9.78
CA HIS A 102 0.26 -21.86 9.91
C HIS A 102 -0.33 -23.13 9.29
N ALA A 103 0.24 -23.64 8.20
CA ALA A 103 -0.17 -24.91 7.59
C ALA A 103 0.26 -26.14 8.42
N ALA A 104 1.30 -26.01 9.25
CA ALA A 104 1.83 -27.08 10.09
C ALA A 104 1.16 -27.18 11.47
N VAL A 105 0.24 -26.27 11.84
CA VAL A 105 -0.60 -26.46 13.03
C VAL A 105 -1.81 -27.29 12.62
N PRO A 106 -1.87 -28.60 12.90
CA PRO A 106 -3.10 -29.35 12.74
C PRO A 106 -4.16 -28.67 13.61
N SER A 107 -5.19 -28.17 12.96
CA SER A 107 -6.44 -27.75 13.58
C SER A 107 -6.96 -28.91 14.43
N MET A 108 -6.67 -28.89 15.73
CA MET A 108 -7.42 -29.71 16.67
C MET A 108 -8.89 -29.29 16.58
N PRO A 109 -9.83 -30.21 16.31
CA PRO A 109 -11.23 -29.87 16.40
C PRO A 109 -11.53 -29.54 17.87
N ARG A 110 -11.86 -28.27 18.12
CA ARG A 110 -12.46 -27.83 19.38
C ARG A 110 -13.88 -28.41 19.46
N SER A 111 -13.96 -29.68 19.82
CA SER A 111 -15.17 -30.30 20.33
C SER A 111 -15.28 -30.02 21.82
N LEU A 112 -16.52 -29.83 22.28
CA LEU A 112 -16.99 -29.60 23.66
C LEU A 112 -17.04 -28.14 24.12
N ASN A 113 -18.15 -27.46 23.79
CA ASN A 113 -19.14 -27.06 24.79
C ASN A 113 -20.30 -26.27 24.17
N SER A 114 -21.49 -26.87 24.10
CA SER A 114 -22.78 -26.19 24.34
C SER A 114 -23.90 -27.23 24.36
N CYS A 115 -24.02 -27.94 25.48
CA CYS A 115 -25.32 -28.36 25.97
C CYS A 115 -25.89 -27.20 26.79
N VAL A 116 -26.73 -26.35 26.18
CA VAL A 116 -27.82 -25.69 26.90
C VAL A 116 -29.04 -25.73 25.99
N GLY A 117 -30.06 -26.42 26.47
CA GLY A 117 -31.20 -26.81 25.68
C GLY A 117 -32.11 -25.67 25.24
N SER A 118 -32.92 -25.99 24.24
CA SER A 118 -34.28 -25.47 24.11
C SER A 118 -35.08 -26.49 23.33
N CYS A 119 -35.74 -27.39 24.08
CA CYS A 119 -36.95 -28.04 23.61
C CYS A 119 -38.04 -26.98 23.48
N LEU A 120 -38.45 -26.63 22.26
CA LEU A 120 -39.82 -26.16 22.02
C LEU A 120 -40.25 -26.36 20.55
N ARG A 121 -40.92 -27.50 20.30
CA ARG A 121 -42.25 -27.62 19.67
C ARG A 121 -42.52 -26.77 18.41
N SER A 122 -42.65 -27.43 17.26
CA SER A 122 -43.94 -27.51 16.55
C SER A 122 -43.92 -28.45 15.34
N ALA A 123 -44.97 -29.27 15.25
CA ALA A 123 -45.27 -30.24 14.21
C ALA A 123 -46.28 -29.65 13.20
N GLY A 124 -46.35 -30.24 11.99
CA GLY A 124 -47.36 -29.96 10.95
C GLY A 124 -46.70 -29.63 9.61
N SER A 125 -46.37 -30.55 8.70
CA SER A 125 -47.18 -31.53 7.96
C SER A 125 -48.02 -30.92 6.80
N ILE A 126 -47.60 -31.29 5.57
CA ILE A 126 -48.33 -31.57 4.31
C ILE A 126 -48.84 -30.45 3.37
N GLY A 127 -48.44 -30.58 2.09
CA GLY A 127 -49.18 -30.16 0.87
C GLY A 127 -48.51 -29.00 0.11
N SER A 128 -48.35 -28.97 -1.21
CA SER A 128 -48.83 -29.78 -2.33
C SER A 128 -47.96 -29.43 -3.56
N TRP A 129 -47.55 -30.43 -4.36
CA TRP A 129 -46.85 -30.21 -5.63
C TRP A 129 -47.87 -30.18 -6.77
N VAL A 130 -47.77 -29.12 -7.57
CA VAL A 130 -48.57 -28.79 -8.76
C VAL A 130 -48.24 -29.76 -9.91
N LEU A 131 -49.28 -30.25 -10.58
CA LEU A 131 -49.26 -30.77 -11.94
C LEU A 131 -50.58 -30.37 -12.61
#